data_AF-A0A6L2J9N4-F1
#
_entry.id   AF-A0A6L2J9N4-F1
#
_cell.length_a   1.000
_cell.length_b   1.000
_cell.length_c   1.000
_cell.angle_alpha   90.00
_cell.angle_beta   90.00
_cell.angle_gamma   90.00
#
_symmetry.space_group_name_H-M   'P 1'
#
loop_
_entity.id
_entity.type
_entity.pdbx_description
1 polymer ?
#
loop_
_entity_poly.entity_id
_entity_poly.type
_entity_poly.pdbx_seq_one_letter_code
_entity_poly.pdbx_strand_id
1 'polypeptide(L)'
;MPTQQDIYTTGSKNCPPMLNKENYVPWSSRLLRYAKSRPNGKLIYNSIINGSYVRQMIPEPGDPNHKVPVNETFHVQIDNELTEKELKQIEADDQAIQTILLGLPEDIYAVVDSCETAQEIWLHVQQMMKGSDIGIQEKKAKLFNEWERFTSTDGESIESYYHRFLKLMNDLE
;
A
#
# COMPACT_ATOMS: atom_id res chain seq x y z
N MET A 1 -23.32 26.25 -0.99
CA MET A 1 -21.87 26.19 -0.72
C MET A 1 -21.57 24.75 -0.37
N PRO A 2 -20.87 23.97 -1.20
CA PRO A 2 -20.46 22.62 -0.81
C PRO A 2 -19.33 22.74 0.22
N THR A 3 -19.42 21.97 1.30
CA THR A 3 -18.42 21.88 2.36
C THR A 3 -17.16 21.16 1.86
N GLN A 4 -16.01 21.46 2.47
CA GLN A 4 -14.66 20.98 2.11
C GLN A 4 -14.46 19.45 2.02
N GLN A 5 -15.50 18.65 2.30
CA GLN A 5 -15.49 17.18 2.22
C GLN A 5 -15.87 16.64 0.82
N ASP A 6 -16.45 17.44 -0.06
CA ASP A 6 -16.92 16.98 -1.39
C ASP A 6 -15.81 16.87 -2.46
N ILE A 7 -14.54 17.13 -2.12
CA ILE A 7 -13.45 17.26 -3.11
C ILE A 7 -12.68 15.92 -3.33
N TYR A 8 -12.91 14.87 -2.55
CA TYR A 8 -12.16 13.61 -2.67
C TYR A 8 -12.75 12.56 -3.63
N THR A 9 -13.84 12.88 -4.33
CA THR A 9 -14.57 11.91 -5.17
C THR A 9 -14.46 12.22 -6.66
N THR A 10 -13.26 12.20 -7.23
CA THR A 10 -13.11 11.84 -8.66
C THR A 10 -11.72 11.25 -8.90
N GLY A 11 -11.62 9.92 -8.90
CA GLY A 11 -10.44 9.24 -9.42
C GLY A 11 -10.29 9.58 -10.91
N SER A 12 -9.36 10.49 -11.22
CA SER A 12 -8.81 10.61 -12.57
C SER A 12 -8.30 9.24 -13.01
N LYS A 13 -8.54 8.84 -14.27
CA LYS A 13 -7.96 7.60 -14.85
C LYS A 13 -6.45 7.48 -14.62
N ASN A 14 -5.79 8.59 -14.34
CA ASN A 14 -4.34 8.66 -14.24
C ASN A 14 -3.82 8.65 -12.80
N CYS A 15 -4.66 8.80 -11.76
CA CYS A 15 -4.19 8.87 -10.38
C CYS A 15 -4.63 7.64 -9.56
N PRO A 16 -3.72 6.99 -8.83
CA PRO A 16 -4.11 5.94 -7.88
C PRO A 16 -5.00 6.50 -6.77
N PRO A 17 -5.82 5.65 -6.11
CA PRO A 17 -6.61 6.07 -4.96
C PRO A 17 -5.70 6.54 -3.82
N MET A 18 -6.07 7.63 -3.17
CA MET A 18 -5.38 8.13 -1.97
C MET A 18 -5.72 7.27 -0.75
N LEU A 19 -4.72 6.91 0.06
CA LEU A 19 -4.89 6.14 1.29
C LEU A 19 -5.50 7.01 2.40
N ASN A 20 -6.54 6.49 3.03
CA ASN A 20 -7.03 6.97 4.32
C ASN A 20 -6.81 5.86 5.36
N LYS A 21 -6.31 6.23 6.55
CA LYS A 21 -5.96 5.30 7.64
C LYS A 21 -7.13 4.42 8.09
N GLU A 22 -8.36 4.85 7.86
CA GLU A 22 -9.58 4.11 8.22
C GLU A 22 -10.06 3.16 7.12
N ASN A 23 -9.50 3.23 5.91
CA ASN A 23 -9.98 2.47 4.76
C ASN A 23 -8.88 1.67 4.03
N TYR A 24 -7.85 1.23 4.76
CA TYR A 24 -6.73 0.48 4.20
C TYR A 24 -7.15 -0.75 3.36
N VAL A 25 -8.09 -1.56 3.84
CA VAL A 25 -8.54 -2.77 3.12
C VAL A 25 -9.21 -2.43 1.77
N PRO A 26 -10.20 -1.52 1.70
CA PRO A 26 -10.69 -1.03 0.41
C PRO A 26 -9.62 -0.35 -0.46
N TRP A 27 -8.73 0.45 0.13
CA TRP A 27 -7.67 1.15 -0.59
C TRP A 27 -6.70 0.18 -1.25
N SER A 28 -6.19 -0.80 -0.51
CA SER A 28 -5.23 -1.80 -1.00
C SER A 28 -5.79 -2.57 -2.20
N SER A 29 -7.06 -2.98 -2.14
CA SER A 29 -7.75 -3.62 -3.26
C SER A 29 -7.84 -2.72 -4.50
N ARG A 30 -8.20 -1.44 -4.32
CA ARG A 30 -8.32 -0.47 -5.42
C ARG A 30 -6.96 -0.15 -6.03
N LEU A 31 -5.92 0.00 -5.22
CA LEU A 31 -4.54 0.25 -5.69
C LEU A 31 -4.03 -0.91 -6.54
N LEU A 32 -4.18 -2.15 -6.07
CA LEU A 32 -3.75 -3.34 -6.83
C LEU A 32 -4.53 -3.50 -8.14
N ARG A 33 -5.83 -3.15 -8.15
CA ARG A 33 -6.63 -3.15 -9.39
C ARG A 33 -6.15 -2.05 -10.35
N TYR A 34 -5.85 -0.87 -9.83
CA TYR A 34 -5.27 0.22 -10.62
C TYR A 34 -3.93 -0.21 -11.24
N ALA A 35 -3.01 -0.77 -10.45
CA ALA A 35 -1.72 -1.27 -10.92
C ALA A 35 -1.86 -2.28 -12.07
N LYS A 36 -2.77 -3.25 -11.94
CA LYS A 36 -3.05 -4.23 -13.00
C LYS A 36 -3.59 -3.62 -14.31
N SER A 37 -4.20 -2.44 -14.24
CA SER A 37 -4.78 -1.76 -15.41
C SER A 37 -3.77 -0.91 -16.20
N ARG A 38 -2.58 -0.67 -15.65
CA ARG A 38 -1.50 0.08 -16.29
C ARG A 38 -0.78 -0.76 -17.36
N PRO A 39 -0.04 -0.14 -18.30
CA PRO A 39 0.97 -0.84 -19.09
C PRO A 39 1.90 -1.65 -18.18
N ASN A 40 2.33 -2.84 -18.61
CA ASN A 40 3.09 -3.77 -17.76
C ASN A 40 2.39 -4.20 -16.46
N GLY A 41 1.07 -4.01 -16.33
CA GLY A 41 0.34 -4.17 -15.07
C GLY A 41 0.51 -5.51 -14.34
N LYS A 42 0.79 -6.60 -15.07
CA LYS A 42 1.15 -7.88 -14.45
C LYS A 42 2.51 -7.84 -13.75
N LEU A 43 3.51 -7.21 -14.37
CA LEU A 43 4.84 -7.03 -13.80
C LEU A 43 4.77 -6.08 -12.62
N ILE A 44 4.07 -4.95 -12.75
CA ILE A 44 3.85 -3.97 -11.66
C ILE A 44 3.22 -4.65 -10.44
N TYR A 45 2.13 -5.41 -10.66
CA TYR A 45 1.49 -6.16 -9.57
C TYR A 45 2.46 -7.15 -8.90
N ASN A 46 3.26 -7.85 -9.70
CA ASN A 46 4.25 -8.79 -9.17
C ASN A 46 5.34 -8.06 -8.37
N SER A 47 5.79 -6.88 -8.77
CA SER A 47 6.77 -6.07 -8.05
C SER A 47 6.27 -5.68 -6.66
N ILE A 48 4.97 -5.34 -6.54
CA ILE A 48 4.34 -4.97 -5.27
C ILE A 48 4.24 -6.19 -4.34
N ILE A 49 3.86 -7.36 -4.86
CA ILE A 49 3.53 -8.53 -4.04
C ILE A 49 4.75 -9.42 -3.78
N ASN A 50 5.55 -9.68 -4.81
CA ASN A 50 6.63 -10.67 -4.79
C ASN A 50 8.03 -10.07 -4.72
N GLY A 51 8.17 -8.76 -4.95
CA GLY A 51 9.47 -8.07 -4.96
C GLY A 51 9.93 -7.68 -6.35
N SER A 52 10.91 -6.78 -6.41
CA SER A 52 11.50 -6.24 -7.64
C SER A 52 12.45 -7.23 -8.32
N TYR A 53 12.86 -6.89 -9.54
CA TYR A 53 13.96 -7.54 -10.22
C TYR A 53 15.25 -7.46 -9.39
N VAL A 54 16.01 -8.55 -9.44
CA VAL A 54 17.34 -8.65 -8.84
C VAL A 54 18.32 -8.92 -9.98
N ARG A 55 19.34 -8.07 -10.12
CA ARG A 55 20.40 -8.25 -11.11
C ARG A 55 21.09 -9.59 -10.90
N GLN A 56 21.39 -10.26 -12.01
CA GLN A 56 22.06 -11.55 -11.97
C GLN A 56 23.58 -11.37 -11.84
N MET A 57 24.24 -12.38 -11.28
CA MET A 57 25.68 -12.57 -11.42
C MET A 57 25.93 -13.35 -12.71
N ILE A 58 26.74 -12.80 -13.60
CA ILE A 58 27.13 -13.45 -14.84
C ILE A 58 28.64 -13.71 -14.85
N PRO A 59 29.10 -14.80 -15.48
CA PRO A 59 30.53 -15.07 -15.59
C PRO A 59 31.19 -14.07 -16.53
N GLU A 60 32.39 -13.62 -16.18
CA GLU A 60 33.20 -12.78 -17.07
C GLU A 60 33.49 -13.55 -18.36
N PRO A 61 33.39 -12.91 -19.54
CA PRO A 61 33.76 -13.54 -20.79
C PRO A 61 35.25 -13.90 -20.77
N GLY A 62 35.54 -15.21 -20.74
CA GLY A 62 36.91 -15.71 -20.67
C GLY A 62 37.74 -15.30 -21.89
N ASP A 63 39.00 -14.92 -21.66
CA ASP A 63 39.98 -14.62 -22.72
C ASP A 63 40.27 -15.91 -23.53
N PRO A 64 39.92 -15.95 -24.83
CA PRO A 64 40.16 -17.12 -25.68
C PRO A 64 41.64 -17.50 -25.82
N ASN A 65 42.57 -16.61 -25.46
CA ASN A 65 44.01 -16.80 -25.65
C ASN A 65 44.75 -17.36 -24.42
N HIS A 66 44.09 -17.57 -23.28
CA HIS A 66 44.75 -18.07 -22.07
C HIS A 66 44.76 -19.62 -22.02
N LYS A 67 45.97 -20.22 -22.01
CA LYS A 67 46.19 -21.68 -21.94
C LYS A 67 46.16 -22.27 -20.53
N VAL A 68 45.86 -21.47 -19.51
CA VAL A 68 45.82 -21.89 -18.10
C VAL A 68 44.35 -21.91 -17.67
N PRO A 69 43.88 -22.91 -16.91
CA PRO A 69 42.53 -22.89 -16.37
C PRO A 69 42.43 -21.74 -15.36
N VAL A 70 41.86 -20.62 -15.80
CA VAL A 70 41.51 -19.50 -14.93
C VAL A 70 40.24 -19.89 -14.17
N ASN A 71 40.21 -19.60 -12.88
CA ASN A 71 39.01 -19.67 -12.06
C ASN A 71 37.93 -18.74 -12.62
N GLU A 72 36.74 -19.27 -12.94
CA GLU A 72 35.60 -18.48 -13.40
C GLU A 72 35.30 -17.37 -12.37
N THR A 73 35.49 -16.13 -12.81
CA THR A 73 35.19 -14.93 -12.03
C THR A 73 33.83 -14.40 -12.47
N PHE A 74 32.99 -13.99 -11.52
CA PHE A 74 31.62 -13.53 -11.77
C PHE A 74 31.51 -12.04 -11.45
N HIS A 75 30.78 -11.30 -12.26
CA HIS A 75 30.43 -9.90 -12.01
C HIS A 75 28.91 -9.71 -11.97
N VAL A 76 28.46 -8.63 -11.32
CA VAL A 76 27.05 -8.22 -11.37
C VAL A 76 26.77 -7.65 -12.75
N GLN A 77 25.69 -8.12 -13.38
CA GLN A 77 25.25 -7.68 -14.70
C GLN A 77 25.14 -6.15 -14.77
N ILE A 78 25.77 -5.55 -15.77
CA ILE A 78 25.74 -4.09 -15.98
C ILE A 78 24.62 -3.70 -16.97
N ASP A 79 24.28 -2.41 -17.05
CA ASP A 79 23.12 -1.93 -17.82
C ASP A 79 23.15 -2.35 -19.29
N ASN A 80 24.34 -2.39 -19.89
CA ASN A 80 24.55 -2.75 -21.28
C ASN A 80 24.32 -4.25 -21.57
N GLU A 81 24.29 -5.08 -20.54
CA GLU A 81 24.09 -6.53 -20.61
C GLU A 81 22.65 -6.95 -20.29
N LEU A 82 21.78 -5.97 -19.95
CA LEU A 82 20.37 -6.23 -19.65
C LEU A 82 19.61 -6.64 -20.91
N THR A 83 18.85 -7.71 -20.79
CA THR A 83 17.92 -8.11 -21.85
C THR A 83 16.70 -7.18 -21.87
N GLU A 84 16.01 -7.10 -23.02
CA GLU A 84 14.78 -6.29 -23.16
C GLU A 84 13.71 -6.66 -22.11
N LYS A 85 13.67 -7.94 -21.70
CA LYS A 85 12.76 -8.44 -20.66
C LYS A 85 13.12 -7.90 -19.28
N GLU A 86 14.40 -7.82 -18.96
CA GLU A 86 14.88 -7.30 -17.68
C GLU A 86 14.68 -5.79 -17.60
N LEU A 87 14.95 -5.08 -18.70
CA LEU A 87 14.65 -3.65 -18.82
C LEU A 87 13.15 -3.37 -18.57
N LYS A 88 12.26 -4.16 -19.18
CA LYS A 88 10.80 -4.06 -18.97
C LYS A 88 10.39 -4.34 -17.53
N GLN A 89 11.09 -5.24 -16.84
CA GLN A 89 10.82 -5.51 -15.43
C GLN A 89 11.28 -4.36 -14.54
N ILE A 90 12.47 -3.80 -14.78
CA ILE A 90 12.97 -2.63 -14.06
C ILE A 90 12.01 -1.44 -14.23
N GLU A 91 11.57 -1.17 -15.46
CA GLU A 91 10.58 -0.12 -15.72
C GLU A 91 9.26 -0.37 -14.96
N ALA A 92 8.82 -1.63 -14.88
CA ALA A 92 7.63 -1.97 -14.11
C ALA A 92 7.84 -1.83 -12.59
N ASP A 93 9.04 -2.09 -12.09
CA ASP A 93 9.40 -1.91 -10.68
C ASP A 93 9.36 -0.41 -10.31
N ASP A 94 9.93 0.45 -11.15
CA ASP A 94 9.87 1.91 -10.98
C ASP A 94 8.42 2.41 -11.00
N GLN A 95 7.62 1.91 -11.95
CA GLN A 95 6.19 2.22 -12.01
C GLN A 95 5.42 1.71 -10.78
N ALA A 96 5.81 0.58 -10.19
CA ALA A 96 5.21 0.06 -8.98
C ALA A 96 5.49 0.97 -7.77
N ILE A 97 6.74 1.41 -7.61
CA ILE A 97 7.14 2.38 -6.58
C ILE A 97 6.31 3.66 -6.73
N GLN A 98 6.31 4.26 -7.91
CA GLN A 98 5.54 5.49 -8.17
C GLN A 98 4.04 5.30 -7.92
N THR A 99 3.47 4.16 -8.33
CA THR A 99 2.05 3.86 -8.12
C THR A 99 1.69 3.83 -6.64
N ILE A 100 2.52 3.23 -5.79
CA ILE A 100 2.27 3.20 -4.35
C ILE A 100 2.45 4.62 -3.77
N LEU A 101 3.58 5.27 -4.02
CA LEU A 101 3.90 6.58 -3.41
C LEU A 101 2.85 7.66 -3.74
N LEU A 102 2.34 7.69 -4.97
CA LEU A 102 1.27 8.62 -5.37
C LEU A 102 -0.08 8.35 -4.67
N GLY A 103 -0.27 7.13 -4.16
CA GLY A 103 -1.43 6.74 -3.38
C GLY A 103 -1.27 6.97 -1.87
N LEU A 104 -0.15 7.53 -1.41
CA LEU A 104 0.12 7.75 0.02
C LEU A 104 -0.05 9.23 0.41
N PRO A 105 -0.61 9.51 1.60
CA PRO A 105 -0.54 10.82 2.21
C PRO A 105 0.89 11.12 2.69
N GLU A 106 1.20 12.41 2.82
CA GLU A 106 2.55 12.91 3.07
C GLU A 106 3.18 12.39 4.37
N ASP A 107 2.37 12.21 5.42
CA ASP A 107 2.82 11.68 6.72
C ASP A 107 3.24 10.20 6.63
N ILE A 108 2.62 9.43 5.75
CA ILE A 108 3.01 8.02 5.50
C ILE A 108 4.20 7.98 4.54
N TYR A 109 4.21 8.83 3.50
CA TYR A 109 5.33 8.95 2.57
C TYR A 109 6.65 9.20 3.31
N ALA A 110 6.67 10.15 4.25
CA ALA A 110 7.86 10.51 5.02
C ALA A 110 8.44 9.35 5.86
N VAL A 111 7.64 8.33 6.17
CA VAL A 111 8.09 7.15 6.93
C VAL A 111 8.68 6.07 6.03
N VAL A 112 8.23 6.00 4.78
CA VAL A 112 8.64 4.98 3.79
C VAL A 112 9.61 5.53 2.74
N ASP A 113 10.09 6.76 2.90
CA ASP A 113 10.97 7.47 1.96
C ASP A 113 12.33 6.78 1.76
N SER A 114 12.77 6.02 2.77
CA SER A 114 14.00 5.23 2.76
C SER A 114 13.85 3.83 2.15
N CYS A 115 12.63 3.40 1.82
CA CYS A 115 12.41 2.10 1.18
C CYS A 115 12.81 2.15 -0.31
N GLU A 116 13.49 1.10 -0.78
CA GLU A 116 14.03 1.06 -2.14
C GLU A 116 13.09 0.33 -3.09
N THR A 117 12.28 -0.61 -2.58
CA THR A 117 11.41 -1.44 -3.41
C THR A 117 9.93 -1.19 -3.16
N ALA A 118 9.12 -1.41 -4.19
CA ALA A 118 7.65 -1.36 -4.07
C ALA A 118 7.12 -2.31 -2.99
N GLN A 119 7.74 -3.49 -2.83
CA GLN A 119 7.35 -4.48 -1.83
C GLN A 119 7.65 -4.01 -0.40
N GLU A 120 8.81 -3.40 -0.16
CA GLU A 120 9.15 -2.83 1.15
C GLU A 120 8.16 -1.74 1.55
N ILE A 121 7.90 -0.78 0.65
CA ILE A 121 6.91 0.28 0.87
C ILE A 121 5.56 -0.34 1.19
N TRP A 122 5.11 -1.31 0.39
CA TRP A 122 3.83 -1.98 0.57
C TRP A 122 3.71 -2.67 1.93
N LEU A 123 4.73 -3.44 2.32
CA LEU A 123 4.76 -4.16 3.59
C LEU A 123 4.80 -3.21 4.78
N HIS A 124 5.57 -2.12 4.69
CA HIS A 124 5.67 -1.12 5.74
C HIS A 124 4.33 -0.40 5.94
N VAL A 125 3.69 0.06 4.86
CA VAL A 125 2.34 0.65 4.90
C VAL A 125 1.35 -0.34 5.51
N GLN A 126 1.38 -1.61 5.09
CA GLN A 126 0.51 -2.63 5.67
C GLN A 126 0.72 -2.80 7.18
N GLN A 127 1.97 -2.79 7.66
CA GLN A 127 2.29 -2.90 9.08
C GLN A 127 1.80 -1.69 9.88
N MET A 128 2.00 -0.48 9.35
CA MET A 128 1.48 0.76 9.96
C MET A 128 -0.04 0.71 10.08
N MET A 129 -0.72 0.24 9.04
CA MET A 129 -2.18 0.18 9.02
C MET A 129 -2.74 -0.92 9.93
N LYS A 130 -2.04 -2.04 10.13
CA LYS A 130 -2.44 -3.05 11.14
C LYS A 130 -2.50 -2.48 12.57
N GLY A 131 -1.62 -1.53 12.92
CA GLY A 131 -1.70 -0.82 14.20
C GLY A 131 -2.93 0.11 14.30
N SER A 132 -3.30 0.73 13.18
CA SER A 132 -4.51 1.57 13.06
C SER A 132 -5.80 0.74 13.10
N ASP A 133 -5.80 -0.43 12.44
CA ASP A 133 -6.92 -1.38 12.45
C ASP A 133 -7.24 -1.86 13.87
N ILE A 134 -6.22 -2.09 14.71
CA ILE A 134 -6.43 -2.42 16.13
C ILE A 134 -7.20 -1.30 16.83
N GLY A 135 -6.80 -0.04 16.64
CA GLY A 135 -7.51 1.11 17.24
C GLY A 135 -8.93 1.26 16.73
N ILE A 136 -9.19 0.97 15.45
CA ILE A 136 -10.55 0.99 14.88
C ILE A 136 -11.40 -0.15 15.43
N GLN A 137 -10.84 -1.36 15.53
CA GLN A 137 -11.52 -2.51 16.12
C GLN A 137 -11.80 -2.31 17.62
N GLU A 138 -10.86 -1.73 18.38
CA GLU A 138 -11.07 -1.37 19.78
C GLU A 138 -12.17 -0.33 19.95
N LYS A 139 -12.20 0.70 19.10
CA LYS A 139 -13.31 1.68 19.08
C LYS A 139 -14.64 1.01 18.79
N LYS A 140 -14.71 0.13 17.77
CA LYS A 140 -15.92 -0.63 17.45
C LYS A 140 -16.34 -1.56 18.59
N ALA A 141 -15.40 -2.30 19.19
CA ALA A 141 -15.67 -3.17 20.32
C ALA A 141 -16.17 -2.38 21.54
N LYS A 142 -15.61 -1.19 21.79
CA LYS A 142 -16.06 -0.30 22.86
C LYS A 142 -17.48 0.19 22.62
N LEU A 143 -17.80 0.67 21.42
CA LEU A 143 -19.15 1.09 21.05
C LEU A 143 -20.15 -0.06 21.13
N PHE A 144 -19.76 -1.26 20.72
CA PHE A 144 -20.59 -2.45 20.81
C PHE A 144 -20.87 -2.85 22.26
N ASN A 145 -19.86 -2.77 23.14
CA ASN A 145 -20.04 -2.98 24.58
C ASN A 145 -20.94 -1.91 25.22
N GLU A 146 -20.81 -0.64 24.80
CA GLU A 146 -21.68 0.45 25.26
C GLU A 146 -23.13 0.24 24.83
N TRP A 147 -23.35 -0.25 23.61
CA TRP A 147 -24.64 -0.66 23.09
C TRP A 147 -25.24 -1.85 23.85
N GLU A 148 -24.47 -2.91 24.08
CA GLU A 148 -24.95 -4.09 24.79
C GLU A 148 -25.38 -3.75 26.23
N ARG A 149 -24.71 -2.77 26.84
CA ARG A 149 -25.01 -2.28 28.20
C ARG A 149 -25.98 -1.09 28.20
N PHE A 150 -26.53 -0.71 27.04
CA PHE A 150 -27.42 0.43 26.92
C PHE A 150 -28.79 0.12 27.50
N THR A 151 -29.09 0.71 28.66
CA THR A 151 -30.37 0.60 29.34
C THR A 151 -30.82 1.96 29.89
N SER A 152 -32.11 2.10 30.15
CA SER A 152 -32.67 3.27 30.81
C SER A 152 -32.16 3.39 32.24
N THR A 153 -31.86 4.61 32.67
CA THR A 153 -31.47 4.90 34.06
C THR A 153 -32.67 5.32 34.90
N ASP A 154 -32.66 4.99 36.20
CA ASP A 154 -33.77 5.33 37.10
C ASP A 154 -33.96 6.84 37.20
N GLY A 155 -35.18 7.31 36.93
CA GLY A 155 -35.52 8.74 36.90
C GLY A 155 -35.15 9.46 35.60
N GLU A 156 -34.68 8.74 34.57
CA GLU A 156 -34.38 9.32 33.26
C GLU A 156 -35.66 9.71 32.50
N SER A 157 -35.67 10.91 31.91
CA SER A 157 -36.76 11.33 31.04
C SER A 157 -36.69 10.61 29.69
N ILE A 158 -37.85 10.40 29.07
CA ILE A 158 -37.95 9.78 27.74
C ILE A 158 -37.11 10.58 26.72
N GLU A 159 -37.12 11.91 26.79
CA GLU A 159 -36.35 12.77 25.90
C GLU A 159 -34.83 12.57 26.06
N SER A 160 -34.34 12.46 27.30
CA SER A 160 -32.93 12.18 27.60
C SER A 160 -32.50 10.81 27.06
N TYR A 161 -33.35 9.79 27.26
CA TYR A 161 -33.10 8.45 26.75
C TYR A 161 -32.96 8.44 25.22
N TYR A 162 -33.90 9.07 24.52
CA TYR A 162 -33.86 9.16 23.06
C TYR A 162 -32.64 9.93 22.55
N HIS A 163 -32.25 11.01 23.24
CA HIS A 163 -31.06 11.77 22.86
C HIS A 163 -29.77 10.93 22.96
N ARG A 164 -29.61 10.17 24.05
CA ARG A 164 -28.46 9.26 24.23
C ARG A 164 -28.46 8.12 23.23
N PHE A 165 -29.64 7.56 22.94
CA PHE A 165 -29.79 6.49 21.96
C PHE A 165 -29.39 6.96 20.55
N LEU A 166 -29.90 8.13 20.12
CA LEU A 166 -29.56 8.69 18.81
C LEU A 166 -28.07 8.99 18.69
N LYS A 167 -27.45 9.51 19.75
CA LYS A 167 -26.00 9.74 19.78
C LYS A 167 -25.22 8.44 19.58
N LEU A 168 -25.57 7.39 20.33
CA LEU A 168 -24.91 6.09 20.22
C LEU A 168 -25.10 5.47 18.82
N MET A 169 -26.28 5.60 18.24
CA MET A 169 -26.57 5.11 16.88
C MET A 169 -25.74 5.85 15.81
N ASN A 170 -25.59 7.17 15.93
CA ASN A 170 -24.77 7.95 15.01
C ASN A 170 -23.27 7.62 15.16
N ASP A 171 -22.81 7.30 16.36
CA ASP A 171 -21.42 6.92 16.61
C ASP A 171 -21.10 5.48 16.11
N LEU A 172 -22.12 4.66 15.85
CA LEU A 172 -22.03 3.31 15.30
C LEU A 172 -21.99 3.25 13.76
N GLU A 173 -22.38 4.32 13.08
CA GLU A 173 -22.53 4.44 11.61
C GLU A 173 -21.20 4.83 10.91
#